data_AF-A0A6G1RP88-F1
#
_entry.id   AF-A0A6G1RP88-F1
#
_cell.length_a   1.000
_cell.length_b   1.000
_cell.length_c   1.000
_cell.angle_alpha   90.00
_cell.angle_beta   90.00
_cell.angle_gamma   90.00
#
_symmetry.space_group_name_H-M   'P 1'
#
loop_
_entity.id
_entity.type
_entity.pdbx_description
1 polymer ?
#
loop_
_entity_poly.entity_id
_entity_poly.type
_entity_poly.pdbx_seq_one_letter_code
_entity_poly.pdbx_strand_id
1 'polypeptide(L)'
;RSLESYSGVCQSPFLDNRERSGFFSPDHCEPESPWASSSAATTPSTPTTPTTEGESDSLSYNQRSLQRWEKDEELGELSTISPVLYANMNFPNLKQDYPDWSSRCKQIMKLWRKVPAADKAPYLQKAKDNRAAHRINKVQKQAESQINKQTKGEGLRKPERPSLHLR
;
A
#
# COMPACT_ATOMS: atom_id res chain seq x y z
N ARG A 1 -4.47 47.59 -40.26
CA ARG A 1 -5.21 47.92 -39.02
C ARG A 1 -6.54 47.15 -39.05
N SER A 2 -6.66 46.08 -38.27
CA SER A 2 -7.85 45.83 -37.44
C SER A 2 -7.49 44.71 -36.45
N LEU A 3 -7.64 45.02 -35.18
CA LEU A 3 -7.62 44.15 -34.03
C LEU A 3 -8.94 43.38 -34.04
N GLU A 4 -8.95 42.08 -33.75
CA GLU A 4 -10.14 41.44 -33.19
C GLU A 4 -9.69 40.48 -32.08
N SER A 5 -10.03 40.91 -30.87
CA SER A 5 -9.94 40.21 -29.60
C SER A 5 -11.13 39.26 -29.49
N TYR A 6 -10.97 38.03 -28.99
CA TYR A 6 -12.00 37.44 -28.11
C TYR A 6 -11.40 36.36 -27.20
N SER A 7 -11.45 36.67 -25.91
CA SER A 7 -11.23 35.80 -24.77
C SER A 7 -12.37 34.78 -24.64
N GLY A 8 -12.08 33.50 -24.86
CA GLY A 8 -12.96 32.38 -24.54
C GLY A 8 -12.49 31.70 -23.25
N VAL A 9 -13.00 32.17 -22.11
CA VAL A 9 -12.76 31.61 -20.77
C VAL A 9 -13.48 30.26 -20.62
N CYS A 10 -12.73 29.17 -20.43
CA CYS A 10 -13.30 27.89 -19.99
C CYS A 10 -13.75 28.03 -18.53
N GLN A 11 -15.06 28.25 -18.30
CA GLN A 11 -15.66 28.18 -16.98
C GLN A 11 -15.81 26.72 -16.55
N SER A 12 -15.17 26.37 -15.43
CA SER A 12 -15.27 25.07 -14.76
C SER A 12 -16.54 25.02 -13.90
N PRO A 13 -17.33 23.93 -13.92
CA PRO A 13 -18.68 23.89 -13.34
C PRO A 13 -18.71 23.68 -11.81
N PHE A 14 -17.59 23.87 -11.11
CA PHE A 14 -17.48 23.47 -9.70
C PHE A 14 -17.44 24.60 -8.67
N LEU A 15 -17.66 25.85 -9.08
CA LEU A 15 -17.60 27.00 -8.16
C LEU A 15 -18.77 27.96 -8.37
N ASP A 16 -19.98 27.52 -8.04
CA ASP A 16 -21.07 28.43 -7.70
C ASP A 16 -21.98 27.77 -6.65
N ASN A 17 -21.68 27.98 -5.37
CA ASN A 17 -22.70 27.95 -4.31
C ASN A 17 -22.18 28.60 -3.02
N ARG A 18 -21.77 29.87 -3.08
CA ARG A 18 -21.43 30.62 -1.86
C ARG A 18 -22.63 31.37 -1.28
N GLU A 19 -23.75 31.54 -1.99
CA GLU A 19 -24.68 32.62 -1.63
C GLU A 19 -26.15 32.20 -1.63
N ARG A 20 -26.58 31.51 -0.56
CA ARG A 20 -27.97 31.61 -0.07
C ARG A 20 -28.11 31.15 1.38
N SER A 21 -28.00 32.12 2.28
CA SER A 21 -28.96 32.43 3.35
C SER A 21 -29.72 31.28 4.03
N GLY A 22 -29.67 31.27 5.37
CA GLY A 22 -30.88 31.14 6.18
C GLY A 22 -31.05 29.86 6.99
N PHE A 23 -30.60 29.93 8.24
CA PHE A 23 -31.26 29.40 9.45
C PHE A 23 -32.62 28.69 9.25
N PHE A 24 -32.69 27.38 9.52
CA PHE A 24 -33.91 26.73 10.02
C PHE A 24 -33.54 25.54 10.92
N SER A 25 -34.20 25.49 12.08
CA SER A 25 -33.84 24.71 13.26
C SER A 25 -34.00 23.18 13.16
N PRO A 26 -33.39 22.43 14.11
CA PRO A 26 -33.37 20.98 14.18
C PRO A 26 -34.62 20.42 14.85
N ASP A 27 -35.31 19.49 14.19
CA ASP A 27 -36.11 18.40 14.79
C ASP A 27 -36.72 17.57 13.66
N HIS A 28 -36.09 16.45 13.29
CA HIS A 28 -36.85 15.32 12.76
C HIS A 28 -36.12 14.01 13.08
N CYS A 29 -36.82 13.23 13.90
CA CYS A 29 -36.46 11.93 14.41
C CYS A 29 -36.62 10.86 13.30
N GLU A 30 -35.58 10.02 13.14
CA GLU A 30 -35.57 8.61 12.69
C GLU A 30 -36.00 8.25 11.24
N PRO A 31 -35.55 7.10 10.63
CA PRO A 31 -34.78 5.99 11.23
C PRO A 31 -33.49 5.54 10.48
N GLU A 32 -32.54 5.11 11.30
CA GLU A 32 -31.65 3.94 11.15
C GLU A 32 -31.04 3.66 9.75
N SER A 33 -29.93 4.35 9.48
CA SER A 33 -28.96 3.94 8.47
C SER A 33 -28.08 2.79 9.04
N PRO A 34 -27.97 1.62 8.38
CA PRO A 34 -27.49 0.37 8.97
C PRO A 34 -25.97 0.29 9.26
N TRP A 35 -25.26 1.42 9.29
CA TRP A 35 -23.81 1.46 9.52
C TRP A 35 -23.41 2.15 10.83
N ALA A 36 -24.38 2.51 11.69
CA ALA A 36 -24.13 3.20 12.94
C ALA A 36 -24.96 2.67 14.12
N SER A 37 -24.78 1.40 14.52
CA SER A 37 -24.90 1.04 15.94
C SER A 37 -24.50 -0.41 16.19
N SER A 38 -23.49 -0.62 17.04
CA SER A 38 -23.33 -1.86 17.79
C SER A 38 -22.49 -1.53 19.02
N SER A 39 -23.16 -0.94 20.02
CA SER A 39 -22.64 -0.91 21.39
C SER A 39 -23.80 -0.77 22.39
N ALA A 40 -24.23 -1.91 22.95
CA ALA A 40 -24.72 -2.16 24.32
C ALA A 40 -25.48 -3.51 24.37
N ALA A 41 -24.83 -4.61 24.82
CA ALA A 41 -25.03 -5.28 26.13
C ALA A 41 -26.40 -6.00 26.26
N THR A 42 -26.57 -7.31 26.50
CA THR A 42 -25.94 -8.25 27.47
C THR A 42 -26.43 -9.69 27.20
N THR A 43 -25.56 -10.72 27.22
CA THR A 43 -25.70 -11.98 28.00
C THR A 43 -24.47 -12.89 27.81
N PRO A 44 -24.06 -13.67 28.84
CA PRO A 44 -22.73 -14.28 28.94
C PRO A 44 -22.72 -15.78 28.55
N SER A 45 -21.74 -16.23 27.77
CA SER A 45 -21.20 -17.60 27.75
C SER A 45 -19.94 -17.67 26.87
N THR A 46 -18.78 -17.76 27.52
CA THR A 46 -17.41 -18.07 27.03
C THR A 46 -17.33 -19.48 26.40
N PRO A 47 -16.20 -19.95 25.77
CA PRO A 47 -14.82 -19.43 25.73
C PRO A 47 -14.23 -19.32 24.28
N THR A 48 -13.19 -18.55 23.95
CA THR A 48 -11.78 -18.79 24.28
C THR A 48 -10.95 -17.66 23.63
N THR A 49 -10.07 -17.02 24.39
CA THR A 49 -8.92 -16.16 23.97
C THR A 49 -9.16 -14.97 23.05
N PRO A 50 -9.06 -13.74 23.61
CA PRO A 50 -8.16 -12.73 23.07
C PRO A 50 -7.19 -12.33 24.17
N THR A 51 -6.18 -13.16 24.41
CA THR A 51 -5.14 -12.85 25.39
C THR A 51 -3.88 -12.46 24.62
N THR A 52 -3.57 -11.16 24.72
CA THR A 52 -2.24 -10.57 24.59
C THR A 52 -1.74 -10.57 23.14
N GLU A 53 -1.48 -9.47 22.47
CA GLU A 53 -0.90 -8.19 22.85
C GLU A 53 -1.28 -7.19 21.75
N GLY A 54 -2.32 -6.41 22.02
CA GLY A 54 -2.62 -5.18 21.29
C GLY A 54 -1.62 -4.10 21.71
N GLU A 55 -0.35 -4.31 21.37
CA GLU A 55 0.68 -3.28 21.44
C GLU A 55 1.43 -3.29 20.11
N SER A 56 0.69 -3.07 19.02
CA SER A 56 1.34 -2.47 17.86
C SER A 56 1.70 -1.05 18.28
N ASP A 57 2.86 -0.93 18.92
CA ASP A 57 3.60 0.29 19.16
C ASP A 57 3.28 1.26 18.01
N SER A 58 2.52 2.31 18.33
CA SER A 58 2.00 3.21 17.31
C SER A 58 3.14 4.14 16.89
N LEU A 59 4.19 3.56 16.31
CA LEU A 59 5.34 4.24 15.77
C LEU A 59 4.84 5.30 14.81
N SER A 60 5.31 6.54 14.94
CA SER A 60 4.87 7.61 14.04
C SER A 60 5.12 7.24 12.56
N TYR A 61 4.41 7.87 11.63
CA TYR A 61 4.62 7.65 10.19
C TYR A 61 6.10 7.76 9.78
N ASN A 62 6.82 8.74 10.35
CA ASN A 62 8.25 8.90 10.12
C ASN A 62 9.06 7.73 10.68
N GLN A 63 8.77 7.29 11.91
CA GLN A 63 9.45 6.14 12.53
C GLN A 63 9.25 4.86 11.71
N ARG A 64 8.01 4.60 11.27
CA ARG A 64 7.68 3.47 10.37
C ARG A 64 8.39 3.58 9.02
N SER A 65 8.51 4.79 8.47
CA SER A 65 9.22 5.01 7.22
C SER A 65 10.71 4.68 7.34
N LEU A 66 11.37 5.08 8.43
CA LEU A 66 12.78 4.79 8.66
C LEU A 66 13.05 3.29 8.79
N GLN A 67 12.21 2.56 9.51
CA GLN A 67 12.32 1.10 9.62
C GLN A 67 12.10 0.41 8.26
N ARG A 68 11.16 0.91 7.47
CA ARG A 68 10.92 0.38 6.13
C ARG A 68 12.16 0.58 5.24
N TRP A 69 12.76 1.76 5.27
CA TRP A 69 13.97 2.08 4.51
C TRP A 69 15.14 1.18 4.91
N GLU A 70 15.24 0.81 6.18
CA GLU A 70 16.28 -0.09 6.70
C GLU A 70 16.16 -1.47 6.05
N LYS A 71 14.96 -2.04 6.05
CA LYS A 71 14.68 -3.32 5.38
C LYS A 71 14.88 -3.23 3.87
N ASP A 72 14.46 -2.12 3.27
CA ASP A 72 14.58 -1.88 1.82
C ASP A 72 16.04 -1.69 1.38
N GLU A 73 16.98 -1.38 2.28
CA GLU A 73 18.40 -1.28 1.96
C GLU A 73 19.00 -2.66 1.67
N GLU A 74 18.66 -3.67 2.47
CA GLU A 74 19.18 -5.04 2.34
C GLU A 74 18.79 -5.69 1.01
N LEU A 75 17.75 -5.17 0.34
CA LEU A 75 17.31 -5.62 -0.99
C LEU A 75 18.27 -5.21 -2.12
N GLY A 76 19.21 -4.29 -1.89
CA GLY A 76 20.14 -3.82 -2.91
C GLY A 76 19.41 -3.19 -4.10
N GLU A 77 19.63 -3.73 -5.30
CA GLU A 77 18.97 -3.28 -6.53
C GLU A 77 17.46 -3.58 -6.59
N LEU A 78 16.97 -4.44 -5.69
CA LEU A 78 15.56 -4.78 -5.58
C LEU A 78 14.81 -3.85 -4.61
N SER A 79 15.46 -2.80 -4.12
CA SER A 79 14.85 -1.82 -3.22
C SER A 79 13.58 -1.19 -3.84
N THR A 80 12.52 -1.11 -3.05
CA THR A 80 11.21 -0.56 -3.43
C THR A 80 11.08 0.94 -3.16
N ILE A 81 12.13 1.55 -2.61
CA ILE A 81 12.17 2.95 -2.18
C ILE A 81 13.24 3.66 -3.00
N SER A 82 12.83 4.59 -3.87
CA SER A 82 13.72 5.17 -4.86
C SER A 82 14.99 5.84 -4.29
N PRO A 83 14.95 6.60 -3.18
CA PRO A 83 16.16 7.09 -2.52
C PRO A 83 17.12 5.99 -2.10
N VAL A 84 16.60 4.90 -1.53
CA VAL A 84 17.39 3.76 -1.05
C VAL A 84 17.96 2.96 -2.22
N LEU A 85 17.15 2.73 -3.26
CA LEU A 85 17.58 2.12 -4.51
C LEU A 85 18.75 2.89 -5.16
N TYR A 86 18.64 4.22 -5.23
CA TYR A 86 19.70 5.07 -5.76
C TYR A 86 21.00 4.93 -4.96
N ALA A 87 20.90 4.97 -3.62
CA ALA A 87 22.05 4.79 -2.75
C ALA A 87 22.70 3.41 -2.92
N ASN A 88 21.91 2.35 -2.95
CA ASN A 88 22.39 0.98 -3.14
C ASN A 88 23.14 0.78 -4.46
N MET A 89 22.64 1.37 -5.55
CA MET A 89 23.24 1.22 -6.88
C MET A 89 24.49 2.09 -7.09
N ASN A 90 24.51 3.30 -6.54
CA ASN A 90 25.58 4.28 -6.83
C ASN A 90 26.63 4.40 -5.72
N PHE A 91 26.28 3.99 -4.49
CA PHE A 91 27.12 4.13 -3.31
C PHE A 91 27.16 2.81 -2.52
N PRO A 92 27.72 1.72 -3.08
CA PRO A 92 27.75 0.41 -2.41
C PRO A 92 28.52 0.44 -1.07
N ASN A 93 29.51 1.32 -0.95
CA ASN A 93 30.31 1.48 0.27
C ASN A 93 29.61 2.30 1.37
N LEU A 94 28.42 2.84 1.11
CA LEU A 94 27.70 3.71 2.05
C LEU A 94 27.44 3.04 3.41
N LYS A 95 27.25 1.72 3.42
CA LYS A 95 27.06 0.93 4.64
C LYS A 95 28.32 0.83 5.49
N GLN A 96 29.49 0.83 4.85
CA GLN A 96 30.78 0.80 5.53
C GLN A 96 31.14 2.18 6.08
N ASP A 97 30.90 3.24 5.30
CA ASP A 97 31.18 4.62 5.70
C ASP A 97 30.24 5.10 6.81
N TYR A 98 28.99 4.61 6.83
CA TYR A 98 27.96 4.95 7.81
C TYR A 98 27.37 3.67 8.42
N PRO A 99 28.02 3.08 9.43
CA PRO A 99 27.52 1.86 10.07
C PRO A 99 26.19 2.10 10.79
N ASP A 100 26.01 3.29 11.37
CA ASP A 100 24.77 3.69 12.05
C ASP A 100 23.64 3.98 11.05
N TRP A 101 22.52 3.26 11.19
CA TRP A 101 21.35 3.41 10.32
C TRP A 101 20.81 4.85 10.28
N SER A 102 20.65 5.49 11.44
CA SER A 102 20.15 6.87 11.54
C SER A 102 21.02 7.87 10.75
N SER A 103 22.34 7.69 10.76
CA SER A 103 23.29 8.51 10.01
C SER A 103 23.24 8.18 8.51
N ARG A 104 23.19 6.89 8.17
CA ARG A 104 23.08 6.40 6.80
C ARG A 104 21.81 6.89 6.11
N CYS A 105 20.66 6.81 6.76
CA CYS A 105 19.40 7.31 6.23
C CYS A 105 19.44 8.82 5.94
N LYS A 106 20.09 9.63 6.80
CA LYS A 106 20.31 11.06 6.54
C LYS A 106 21.17 11.26 5.29
N GLN A 107 22.18 10.43 5.08
CA GLN A 107 23.03 10.50 3.90
C GLN A 107 22.29 10.06 2.64
N ILE A 108 21.48 9.00 2.68
CA ILE A 108 20.59 8.59 1.58
C ILE A 108 19.68 9.76 1.16
N MET A 109 19.04 10.43 2.13
CA MET A 109 18.21 11.60 1.86
C MET A 109 19.00 12.74 1.22
N LYS A 110 20.22 12.98 1.66
CA LYS A 110 21.10 14.03 1.13
C LYS A 110 21.49 13.73 -0.32
N LEU A 111 21.92 12.49 -0.60
CA LEU A 111 22.29 12.04 -1.93
C LEU A 111 21.11 12.17 -2.89
N TRP A 112 19.93 11.70 -2.50
CA TRP A 112 18.73 11.76 -3.33
C TRP A 112 18.26 13.19 -3.65
N ARG A 113 18.42 14.12 -2.69
CA ARG A 113 18.10 15.54 -2.92
C ARG A 113 19.04 16.19 -3.94
N LYS A 114 20.28 15.73 -4.04
CA LYS A 114 21.28 16.25 -5.01
C LYS A 114 21.06 15.76 -6.44
N VAL A 115 20.34 14.66 -6.63
CA VAL A 115 20.06 14.12 -7.98
C VAL A 115 19.11 15.08 -8.71
N PRO A 116 19.36 15.41 -9.99
CA PRO A 116 18.41 16.15 -10.83
C PRO A 116 17.11 15.37 -11.09
N ALA A 117 15.99 16.04 -11.30
CA ALA A 117 14.70 15.36 -11.50
C ALA A 117 14.67 14.41 -12.71
N ALA A 118 15.35 14.78 -13.81
CA ALA A 118 15.49 13.94 -15.00
C ALA A 118 16.18 12.60 -14.67
N ASP A 119 17.25 12.66 -13.89
CA ASP A 119 18.04 11.49 -13.51
C ASP A 119 17.35 10.62 -12.46
N LYS A 120 16.37 11.16 -11.72
CA LYS A 120 15.54 10.39 -10.79
C LYS A 120 14.57 9.46 -11.50
N ALA A 121 14.14 9.81 -12.72
CA ALA A 121 13.10 9.09 -13.46
C ALA A 121 13.33 7.57 -13.54
N PRO A 122 14.52 7.06 -13.95
CA PRO A 122 14.77 5.61 -14.00
C PRO A 122 14.65 4.94 -12.62
N TYR A 123 15.12 5.56 -11.54
CA TYR A 123 15.06 5.00 -10.18
C TYR A 123 13.63 5.02 -9.61
N LEU A 124 12.84 6.05 -9.92
CA LEU A 124 11.42 6.11 -9.57
C LEU A 124 10.66 4.96 -10.24
N GLN A 125 10.95 4.70 -11.52
CA GLN A 125 10.32 3.63 -12.28
C GLN A 125 10.76 2.25 -11.77
N LYS A 126 12.07 1.99 -11.65
CA LYS A 126 12.59 0.70 -11.15
C LYS A 126 12.06 0.38 -9.74
N ALA A 127 11.93 1.36 -8.84
CA ALA A 127 11.33 1.16 -7.52
C ALA A 127 9.81 0.82 -7.58
N LYS A 128 9.07 1.32 -8.58
CA LYS A 128 7.68 0.90 -8.82
C LYS A 128 7.62 -0.53 -9.33
N ASP A 129 8.49 -0.89 -10.26
CA ASP A 129 8.55 -2.23 -10.83
C ASP A 129 8.97 -3.27 -9.77
N ASN A 130 9.92 -2.93 -8.90
CA ASN A 130 10.27 -3.75 -7.74
C ASN A 130 9.06 -3.99 -6.81
N ARG A 131 8.22 -2.97 -6.57
CA ARG A 131 6.95 -3.15 -5.81
C ARG A 131 5.98 -4.09 -6.51
N ALA A 132 5.88 -4.02 -7.83
CA ALA A 132 5.05 -4.94 -8.61
C ALA A 132 5.59 -6.38 -8.50
N ALA A 133 6.90 -6.56 -8.69
CA ALA A 133 7.57 -7.85 -8.56
C ALA A 133 7.38 -8.47 -7.17
N HIS A 134 7.55 -7.69 -6.09
CA HIS A 134 7.28 -8.17 -4.73
C HIS A 134 5.84 -8.64 -4.54
N ARG A 135 4.88 -7.95 -5.15
CA ARG A 135 3.46 -8.32 -5.08
C ARG A 135 3.20 -9.63 -5.81
N ILE A 136 3.76 -9.79 -7.02
CA ILE A 136 3.65 -11.00 -7.82
C ILE A 136 4.27 -12.18 -7.08
N ASN A 137 5.51 -12.04 -6.60
CA ASN A 137 6.21 -13.08 -5.85
C ASN A 137 5.45 -13.50 -4.59
N LYS A 138 4.78 -12.56 -3.92
CA LYS A 138 3.94 -12.86 -2.74
C LYS A 138 2.72 -13.69 -3.12
N VAL A 139 2.01 -13.31 -4.19
CA VAL A 139 0.80 -14.02 -4.66
C VAL A 139 1.17 -15.41 -5.18
N GLN A 140 2.26 -15.54 -5.95
CA GLN A 140 2.75 -16.83 -6.44
C GLN A 140 3.07 -17.78 -5.29
N LYS A 141 3.83 -17.34 -4.28
CA LYS A 141 4.13 -18.17 -3.10
C LYS A 141 2.87 -18.60 -2.34
N GLN A 142 1.85 -17.73 -2.25
CA GLN A 142 0.57 -18.08 -1.63
C GLN A 142 -0.20 -19.11 -2.44
N ALA A 143 -0.24 -18.96 -3.77
CA ALA A 143 -0.87 -19.93 -4.67
C ALA A 143 -0.18 -21.30 -4.62
N GLU A 144 1.16 -21.35 -4.67
CA GLU A 144 1.95 -22.57 -4.55
C GLU A 144 1.73 -23.28 -3.21
N SER A 145 1.60 -22.52 -2.11
CA SER A 145 1.30 -23.09 -0.79
C SER A 145 -0.10 -23.72 -0.73
N GLN A 146 -1.08 -23.15 -1.42
CA GLN A 146 -2.43 -23.72 -1.49
C GLN A 146 -2.47 -24.98 -2.36
N ILE A 147 -1.77 -24.97 -3.50
CA ILE A 147 -1.65 -26.14 -4.39
C ILE A 147 -0.94 -27.30 -3.68
N ASN A 148 0.18 -27.06 -2.99
CA ASN A 148 0.93 -28.10 -2.28
C ASN A 148 0.15 -28.75 -1.11
N LYS A 149 -0.81 -28.01 -0.52
CA LYS A 149 -1.72 -28.57 0.50
C LYS A 149 -2.81 -29.45 -0.12
N GLN A 150 -3.25 -29.16 -1.35
CA GLN A 150 -4.20 -30.01 -2.08
C GLN A 150 -3.53 -31.29 -2.60
N THR A 151 -2.28 -31.25 -3.09
CA THR A 151 -1.59 -32.46 -3.59
C THR A 151 -1.22 -33.47 -2.50
N LYS A 152 -1.14 -33.07 -1.22
CA LYS A 152 -0.96 -34.03 -0.10
C LYS A 152 -2.27 -34.69 0.36
N GLY A 153 -3.43 -34.25 -0.18
CA GLY A 153 -4.75 -34.81 0.10
C GLY A 153 -5.35 -35.65 -1.03
N GLU A 154 -4.84 -35.57 -2.26
CA GLU A 154 -5.30 -36.37 -3.41
C GLU A 154 -4.25 -37.40 -3.86
N GLY A 155 -3.91 -38.31 -2.95
CA GLY A 155 -3.54 -39.66 -3.36
C GLY A 155 -4.82 -40.49 -3.49
N LEU A 156 -5.23 -40.81 -4.72
CA LEU A 156 -6.26 -41.79 -5.10
C LEU A 156 -7.70 -41.28 -5.34
N ARG A 157 -7.90 -40.46 -6.39
CA ARG A 157 -9.13 -40.58 -7.21
C ARG A 157 -8.75 -40.68 -8.68
N LYS A 158 -8.65 -41.93 -9.15
CA LYS A 158 -8.54 -42.25 -10.58
C LYS A 158 -9.69 -41.54 -11.31
N PRO A 159 -9.47 -40.90 -12.47
CA PRO A 159 -10.57 -40.51 -13.35
C PRO A 159 -11.15 -41.79 -13.95
N GLU A 160 -12.15 -42.37 -13.30
CA GLU A 160 -12.96 -43.44 -13.88
C GLU A 160 -13.82 -42.81 -14.98
N ARG A 161 -13.46 -43.11 -16.23
CA ARG A 161 -14.28 -42.74 -17.39
C ARG A 161 -15.61 -43.47 -17.27
N PRO A 162 -16.77 -42.79 -17.27
CA PRO A 162 -18.04 -43.47 -17.28
C PRO A 162 -18.17 -44.26 -18.59
N SER A 163 -18.21 -45.58 -18.48
CA SER A 163 -18.48 -46.47 -19.60
C SER A 163 -19.97 -46.37 -19.97
N LEU A 164 -20.28 -45.59 -21.01
CA LEU A 164 -21.59 -45.59 -21.65
C LEU A 164 -21.78 -46.93 -22.36
N HIS A 165 -22.37 -47.90 -21.67
CA HIS A 165 -22.89 -49.10 -22.30
C HIS A 165 -24.28 -48.75 -22.86
N LEU A 166 -24.36 -48.61 -24.18
CA LEU A 166 -25.63 -48.55 -24.90
C LEU A 166 -26.12 -49.98 -25.10
N ARG A 167 -27.29 -50.32 -24.59
CA ARG A 167 -28.00 -51.57 -24.89
C ARG A 167 -29.49 -51.29 -25.05
#